data_AF-A0A7J0FR33-F1
#
_entry.id   AF-A0A7J0FR33-F1
#
_cell.length_a   1.000
_cell.length_b   1.000
_cell.length_c   1.000
_cell.angle_alpha   90.00
_cell.angle_beta   90.00
_cell.angle_gamma   90.00
#
_symmetry.space_group_name_H-M   'P 1'
#
loop_
_entity.id
_entity.type
_entity.pdbx_description
1 polymer ?
#
loop_
_entity_poly.entity_id
_entity_poly.type
_entity_poly.pdbx_seq_one_letter_code
_entity_poly.pdbx_strand_id
1 'polypeptide(L)'
;MSKRLKLSDLAKVVAQKAATSASKGVVISEGSETTFGKRALDDGSKGKQVAQSPEPKKARIDTGASRAPAKPPVASGAEKILAGVILPADKEKGVILGSSLAVRSRDFAENALNQKAVAESAEMEMVRAQNRAIELEGALAEEKAKGKKLAEDANARSKVIAKLEARISELEKSQSLTQGRIIAAFKESDDFLEAVRGSASSYFGDGFDFCKRQLAHQYPDLGVDLEDVEMDHEFLAKEEAEAEQRAAEEGAAGAEGVGEAV
;
A
#
# COMPACT_ATOMS: atom_id res chain seq x y z
N MET A 1 10.00 -46.74 -35.98
CA MET A 1 9.85 -45.36 -36.49
C MET A 1 9.65 -44.42 -35.31
N SER A 2 10.67 -43.65 -34.95
CA SER A 2 10.65 -42.81 -33.74
C SER A 2 10.06 -41.42 -34.04
N LYS A 3 8.93 -41.10 -33.42
CA LYS A 3 8.24 -39.80 -33.58
C LYS A 3 8.95 -38.78 -32.70
N ARG A 4 9.90 -38.03 -33.28
CA ARG A 4 10.51 -36.86 -32.61
C ARG A 4 9.47 -35.75 -32.53
N LEU A 5 8.86 -35.58 -31.36
CA LEU A 5 8.03 -34.42 -31.04
C LEU A 5 8.88 -33.16 -31.15
N LYS A 6 8.45 -32.20 -31.97
CA LYS A 6 9.17 -30.94 -32.15
C LYS A 6 8.92 -30.07 -30.92
N LEU A 7 9.98 -29.41 -30.42
CA LEU A 7 9.91 -28.48 -29.29
C LEU A 7 8.86 -27.37 -29.46
N SER A 8 8.55 -27.00 -30.71
CA SER A 8 7.47 -26.07 -31.05
C SER A 8 6.07 -26.54 -30.63
N ASP A 9 5.86 -27.86 -30.61
CA ASP A 9 4.57 -28.45 -30.24
C ASP A 9 4.43 -28.52 -28.72
N LEU A 10 5.54 -28.71 -27.99
CA LEU A 10 5.56 -28.69 -26.53
C LEU A 10 5.20 -27.29 -25.99
N ALA A 11 5.72 -26.22 -26.61
CA ALA A 11 5.39 -24.84 -26.22
C ALA A 11 3.89 -24.51 -26.38
N LYS A 12 3.24 -25.05 -27.42
CA LYS A 12 1.79 -24.88 -27.63
C LYS A 12 0.96 -25.62 -26.57
N VAL A 13 1.38 -26.83 -26.20
CA VAL A 13 0.70 -27.62 -25.15
C VAL A 13 0.82 -26.93 -23.79
N VAL A 14 1.97 -26.35 -23.47
CA VAL A 14 2.17 -25.61 -22.20
C VAL A 14 1.31 -24.34 -22.16
N ALA A 15 1.25 -23.57 -23.25
CA ALA A 15 0.42 -22.37 -23.32
C ALA A 15 -1.09 -22.68 -23.21
N GLN A 16 -1.54 -23.78 -23.84
CA GLN A 16 -2.94 -24.21 -23.78
C GLN A 16 -3.34 -24.75 -22.40
N LYS A 17 -2.40 -25.37 -21.67
CA LYS A 17 -2.60 -25.84 -20.29
C LYS A 17 -2.65 -24.68 -19.28
N ALA A 18 -1.87 -23.62 -19.48
CA ALA A 18 -1.92 -22.43 -18.63
C ALA A 18 -3.22 -21.63 -18.79
N ALA A 19 -3.81 -21.60 -19.99
CA ALA A 19 -5.09 -20.92 -20.23
C ALA A 19 -6.31 -21.64 -19.64
N THR A 20 -6.20 -22.93 -19.32
CA THR A 20 -7.32 -23.76 -18.85
C THR A 20 -7.30 -24.01 -17.33
N SER A 21 -6.22 -23.67 -16.62
CA SER A 21 -6.14 -23.85 -15.16
C SER A 21 -6.64 -22.65 -14.34
N ALA A 22 -7.15 -21.60 -14.99
CA ALA A 22 -7.61 -20.37 -14.32
C ALA A 22 -9.07 -20.41 -13.81
N SER A 23 -9.71 -21.59 -13.77
CA SER A 23 -11.13 -21.72 -13.42
C SER A 23 -11.41 -23.02 -12.67
N LYS A 24 -10.95 -23.12 -11.43
CA LYS A 24 -11.61 -23.88 -10.35
C LYS A 24 -10.96 -23.47 -9.04
N GLY A 25 -11.62 -22.55 -8.33
CA GLY A 25 -11.28 -22.24 -6.95
C GLY A 25 -11.33 -23.53 -6.13
N VAL A 26 -10.18 -23.93 -5.60
CA VAL A 26 -10.10 -24.94 -4.56
C VAL A 26 -10.60 -24.26 -3.29
N VAL A 27 -11.84 -24.56 -2.92
CA VAL A 27 -12.40 -24.24 -1.60
C VAL A 27 -11.75 -25.21 -0.63
N ILE A 28 -10.80 -24.71 0.17
CA ILE A 28 -10.32 -25.44 1.34
C ILE A 28 -11.32 -25.16 2.45
N SER A 29 -12.21 -26.13 2.68
CA SER A 29 -13.13 -26.12 3.82
C SER A 29 -12.36 -26.54 5.07
N GLU A 30 -12.07 -25.58 5.93
CA GLU A 30 -11.62 -25.84 7.31
C GLU A 30 -12.78 -26.40 8.14
N GLY A 31 -12.47 -27.40 8.97
CA GLY A 31 -13.15 -27.60 10.25
C GLY A 31 -14.42 -28.46 10.21
N SER A 32 -14.24 -29.77 10.25
CA SER A 32 -15.24 -30.71 10.76
C SER A 32 -15.34 -30.56 12.29
N GLU A 33 -16.43 -29.97 12.78
CA GLU A 33 -16.91 -30.22 14.14
C GLU A 33 -18.40 -30.57 14.10
N THR A 34 -18.67 -31.77 14.58
CA THR A 34 -19.96 -32.41 14.68
C THR A 34 -20.88 -31.67 15.66
N THR A 35 -22.07 -31.27 15.24
CA THR A 35 -23.31 -31.47 16.01
C THR A 35 -24.55 -31.40 15.13
N PHE A 36 -25.50 -32.26 15.46
CA PHE A 36 -26.82 -32.48 14.86
C PHE A 36 -27.68 -31.21 14.76
N GLY A 37 -28.35 -31.03 13.62
CA GLY A 37 -29.43 -30.06 13.49
C GLY A 37 -30.16 -30.15 12.15
N LYS A 38 -31.15 -31.04 12.04
CA LYS A 38 -32.15 -31.04 10.95
C LYS A 38 -32.81 -29.66 10.86
N ARG A 39 -32.73 -28.99 9.70
CA ARG A 39 -33.83 -28.18 9.15
C ARG A 39 -33.62 -27.77 7.68
N ALA A 40 -34.69 -28.04 6.94
CA ALA A 40 -35.24 -27.38 5.75
C ALA A 40 -34.29 -26.82 4.67
N LEU A 41 -34.43 -27.41 3.47
CA LEU A 41 -34.28 -26.75 2.18
C LEU A 41 -34.94 -25.35 2.23
N ASP A 42 -34.18 -24.33 1.87
CA ASP A 42 -34.73 -23.05 1.42
C ASP A 42 -34.02 -22.59 0.15
N ASP A 43 -34.83 -21.97 -0.69
CA ASP A 43 -34.72 -21.79 -2.13
C ASP A 43 -34.04 -20.46 -2.49
N GLY A 44 -33.42 -20.45 -3.67
CA GLY A 44 -33.11 -19.29 -4.51
C GLY A 44 -32.67 -17.96 -3.87
N SER A 45 -31.43 -17.57 -4.11
CA SER A 45 -31.13 -16.14 -4.28
C SER A 45 -30.21 -15.86 -5.46
N LYS A 46 -30.75 -15.02 -6.34
CA LYS A 46 -30.21 -14.64 -7.64
C LYS A 46 -28.97 -13.77 -7.49
N GLY A 47 -28.05 -13.98 -8.42
CA GLY A 47 -26.85 -13.16 -8.59
C GLY A 47 -27.15 -11.66 -8.67
N LYS A 48 -26.30 -10.89 -8.01
CA LYS A 48 -26.13 -9.47 -8.25
C LYS A 48 -24.71 -9.21 -8.76
N GLN A 49 -24.67 -8.44 -9.83
CA GLN A 49 -23.52 -8.06 -10.63
C GLN A 49 -22.44 -7.37 -9.77
N VAL A 50 -21.20 -7.78 -10.03
CA VAL A 50 -19.98 -7.09 -9.61
C VAL A 50 -19.93 -5.74 -10.31
N ALA A 51 -19.94 -4.66 -9.53
CA ALA A 51 -19.65 -3.32 -10.00
C ALA A 51 -18.16 -3.22 -10.35
N GLN A 52 -17.88 -2.74 -11.57
CA GLN A 52 -16.53 -2.41 -12.02
C GLN A 52 -15.95 -1.27 -11.17
N SER A 53 -14.80 -1.56 -10.55
CA SER A 53 -13.94 -0.59 -9.89
C SER A 53 -13.21 0.25 -10.96
N PRO A 54 -13.32 1.59 -10.97
CA PRO A 54 -12.54 2.42 -11.87
C PRO A 54 -11.10 2.60 -11.34
N GLU A 55 -10.15 2.36 -12.23
CA GLU A 55 -8.71 2.53 -12.02
C GLU A 55 -8.34 3.97 -11.55
N PRO A 56 -7.40 4.11 -10.60
CA PRO A 56 -6.91 5.43 -10.20
C PRO A 56 -5.98 6.01 -11.26
N LYS A 57 -6.41 7.13 -11.86
CA LYS A 57 -5.56 7.99 -12.71
C LYS A 57 -4.39 8.52 -11.88
N LYS A 58 -3.17 8.25 -12.36
CA LYS A 58 -1.91 8.89 -11.92
C LYS A 58 -2.06 10.42 -11.95
N ALA A 59 -2.13 11.03 -10.76
CA ALA A 59 -1.91 12.46 -10.61
C ALA A 59 -0.41 12.72 -10.52
N ARG A 60 0.11 13.47 -11.50
CA ARG A 60 1.47 13.98 -11.56
C ARG A 60 1.58 15.12 -10.56
N ILE A 61 2.42 14.96 -9.53
CA ILE A 61 2.73 16.01 -8.56
C ILE A 61 3.77 16.91 -9.20
N ASP A 62 3.35 18.07 -9.69
CA ASP A 62 4.27 19.14 -10.09
C ASP A 62 4.63 19.95 -8.83
N THR A 63 5.89 19.81 -8.40
CA THR A 63 6.49 20.58 -7.32
C THR A 63 6.89 21.96 -7.86
N GLY A 64 5.97 22.92 -7.77
CA GLY A 64 6.20 24.31 -8.12
C GLY A 64 6.35 25.18 -6.87
N ALA A 65 7.59 25.49 -6.49
CA ALA A 65 7.90 26.54 -5.54
C ALA A 65 7.45 27.91 -6.05
N SER A 66 6.96 28.79 -5.15
CA SER A 66 7.39 30.20 -5.03
C SER A 66 6.31 31.13 -4.47
N ARG A 67 6.78 31.99 -3.55
CA ARG A 67 6.28 33.33 -3.18
C ARG A 67 5.05 33.49 -2.27
N ALA A 68 5.34 33.65 -0.98
CA ALA A 68 4.87 34.83 -0.23
C ALA A 68 5.71 36.07 -0.65
N PRO A 69 5.36 37.35 -0.35
CA PRO A 69 4.34 37.86 0.58
C PRO A 69 3.50 39.04 0.03
N ALA A 70 2.41 39.41 0.69
CA ALA A 70 1.87 40.77 0.59
C ALA A 70 1.14 41.18 1.89
N LYS A 71 1.83 42.02 2.68
CA LYS A 71 1.22 42.86 3.73
C LYS A 71 0.26 43.86 3.09
N PRO A 72 -0.92 44.12 3.68
CA PRO A 72 -1.73 45.28 3.29
C PRO A 72 -1.08 46.58 3.81
N PRO A 73 -1.16 47.70 3.07
CA PRO A 73 -0.61 48.97 3.49
C PRO A 73 -1.49 49.63 4.57
N VAL A 74 -0.81 50.17 5.58
CA VAL A 74 -1.36 51.10 6.56
C VAL A 74 -1.63 52.42 5.82
N ALA A 75 -2.90 52.77 5.64
CA ALA A 75 -3.28 54.09 5.15
C ALA A 75 -3.13 55.11 6.30
N SER A 76 -1.96 55.73 6.34
CA SER A 76 -1.69 57.03 6.94
C SER A 76 -2.13 58.11 5.95
N GLY A 77 -2.84 59.14 6.43
CA GLY A 77 -3.01 60.39 5.70
C GLY A 77 -4.45 60.85 5.53
N ALA A 78 -4.97 61.59 6.50
CA ALA A 78 -5.91 62.67 6.24
C ALA A 78 -5.41 63.90 6.99
N GLU A 79 -4.56 64.63 6.29
CA GLU A 79 -4.03 65.93 6.68
C GLU A 79 -5.16 66.96 6.81
N LYS A 80 -5.03 67.72 7.89
CA LYS A 80 -5.52 69.07 8.13
C LYS A 80 -6.02 69.83 6.89
N ILE A 81 -7.33 70.06 6.82
CA ILE A 81 -7.88 71.22 6.10
C ILE A 81 -8.34 72.23 7.16
N LEU A 82 -7.37 72.96 7.70
CA LEU A 82 -7.58 74.22 8.42
C LEU A 82 -7.03 75.31 7.50
N ALA A 83 -7.86 75.81 6.59
CA ALA A 83 -7.51 76.94 5.73
C ALA A 83 -8.75 77.79 5.46
N GLY A 84 -8.68 79.07 5.87
CA GLY A 84 -9.46 80.13 5.26
C GLY A 84 -10.76 80.55 5.96
N VAL A 85 -10.67 80.97 7.22
CA VAL A 85 -11.65 81.92 7.77
C VAL A 85 -11.42 83.26 7.07
N ILE A 86 -12.18 83.54 6.01
CA ILE A 86 -12.30 84.87 5.42
C ILE A 86 -13.48 85.56 6.11
N LEU A 87 -13.19 86.61 6.87
CA LEU A 87 -14.19 87.55 7.39
C LEU A 87 -14.58 88.53 6.28
N PRO A 88 -15.86 88.62 5.86
CA PRO A 88 -16.33 89.75 5.10
C PRO A 88 -16.63 90.90 6.06
N ALA A 89 -15.69 91.83 6.16
CA ALA A 89 -15.97 93.18 6.63
C ALA A 89 -16.56 93.95 5.44
N ASP A 90 -17.88 94.00 5.33
CA ASP A 90 -18.49 95.10 4.62
C ASP A 90 -19.87 95.45 5.16
N LYS A 91 -20.06 96.76 5.27
CA LYS A 91 -21.21 97.42 5.86
C LYS A 91 -22.34 97.50 4.84
N GLU A 92 -23.55 97.53 5.36
CA GLU A 92 -24.80 97.88 4.67
C GLU A 92 -25.34 96.86 3.66
N LYS A 93 -26.40 96.15 4.07
CA LYS A 93 -27.70 96.13 3.36
C LYS A 93 -28.71 95.24 4.09
N GLY A 94 -29.88 95.83 4.34
CA GLY A 94 -31.18 95.16 4.21
C GLY A 94 -31.37 93.83 4.95
N VAL A 95 -31.84 93.95 6.19
CA VAL A 95 -32.56 92.88 6.90
C VAL A 95 -33.77 92.42 6.05
N ILE A 96 -33.65 91.27 5.37
CA ILE A 96 -34.80 90.45 4.93
C ILE A 96 -34.89 89.26 5.88
N LEU A 97 -35.45 89.49 7.07
CA LEU A 97 -35.70 88.50 8.12
C LEU A 97 -37.01 87.72 7.91
N GLY A 98 -37.41 87.45 6.66
CA GLY A 98 -38.71 86.82 6.35
C GLY A 98 -38.63 85.40 5.80
N SER A 99 -37.68 85.11 4.91
CA SER A 99 -37.76 83.92 4.04
C SER A 99 -36.64 82.88 4.27
N SER A 100 -35.53 83.28 4.89
CA SER A 100 -34.33 82.43 5.03
C SER A 100 -34.34 81.50 6.25
N LEU A 101 -35.24 81.73 7.22
CA LEU A 101 -35.41 80.85 8.38
C LEU A 101 -36.17 79.57 7.99
N ALA A 102 -37.22 79.67 7.17
CA ALA A 102 -38.04 78.54 6.75
C ALA A 102 -37.29 77.56 5.82
N VAL A 103 -36.36 78.05 4.99
CA VAL A 103 -35.51 77.21 4.14
C VAL A 103 -34.49 76.44 4.98
N ARG A 104 -33.81 77.13 5.91
CA ARG A 104 -32.86 76.47 6.83
C ARG A 104 -33.54 75.40 7.71
N SER A 105 -34.74 75.65 8.22
CA SER A 105 -35.49 74.67 9.01
C SER A 105 -35.85 73.40 8.23
N ARG A 106 -36.09 73.50 6.92
CA ARG A 106 -36.39 72.35 6.05
C ARG A 106 -35.14 71.50 5.82
N ASP A 107 -34.00 72.13 5.56
CA ASP A 107 -32.72 71.44 5.36
C ASP A 107 -32.27 70.70 6.63
N PHE A 108 -32.50 71.27 7.83
CA PHE A 108 -32.22 70.58 9.09
C PHE A 108 -33.12 69.37 9.33
N ALA A 109 -34.41 69.47 9.00
CA ALA A 109 -35.35 68.34 9.15
C ALA A 109 -35.03 67.20 8.18
N GLU A 110 -34.68 67.51 6.92
CA GLU A 110 -34.29 66.53 5.91
C GLU A 110 -32.95 65.85 6.26
N ASN A 111 -31.99 66.62 6.75
CA ASN A 111 -30.71 66.07 7.20
C ASN A 111 -30.86 65.17 8.44
N ALA A 112 -31.78 65.51 9.37
CA ALA A 112 -32.10 64.66 10.52
C ALA A 112 -32.79 63.34 10.09
N LEU A 113 -33.67 63.37 9.10
CA LEU A 113 -34.29 62.16 8.53
C LEU A 113 -33.25 61.28 7.82
N ASN A 114 -32.33 61.88 7.06
CA ASN A 114 -31.25 61.14 6.41
C ASN A 114 -30.29 60.49 7.42
N GLN A 115 -29.93 61.19 8.51
CA GLN A 115 -29.13 60.59 9.59
C GLN A 115 -29.86 59.42 10.27
N LYS A 116 -31.17 59.55 10.50
CA LYS A 116 -31.98 58.46 11.05
C LYS A 116 -32.00 57.25 10.12
N ALA A 117 -32.19 57.46 8.81
CA ALA A 117 -32.17 56.38 7.83
C ALA A 117 -30.80 55.67 7.74
N VAL A 118 -29.69 56.42 7.85
CA VAL A 118 -28.34 55.85 7.90
C VAL A 118 -28.13 55.04 9.18
N ALA A 119 -28.59 55.54 10.32
CA ALA A 119 -28.51 54.81 11.59
C ALA A 119 -29.32 53.50 11.55
N GLU A 120 -30.56 53.54 11.06
CA GLU A 120 -31.40 52.35 10.89
C GLU A 120 -30.79 51.34 9.90
N SER A 121 -30.17 51.80 8.81
CA SER A 121 -29.44 50.95 7.87
C SER A 121 -28.23 50.28 8.52
N ALA A 122 -27.46 51.01 9.34
CA ALA A 122 -26.29 50.48 10.04
C ALA A 122 -26.70 49.45 11.11
N GLU A 123 -27.79 49.68 11.84
CA GLU A 123 -28.34 48.73 12.81
C GLU A 123 -28.79 47.43 12.12
N MET A 124 -29.50 47.52 10.99
CA MET A 124 -29.89 46.33 10.21
C MET A 124 -28.69 45.55 9.67
N GLU A 125 -27.63 46.24 9.22
CA GLU A 125 -26.40 45.58 8.78
C GLU A 125 -25.68 44.88 9.93
N MET A 126 -25.62 45.52 11.11
CA MET A 126 -25.03 44.92 12.31
C MET A 126 -25.76 43.65 12.74
N VAL A 127 -27.10 43.66 12.74
CA VAL A 127 -27.91 42.45 13.05
C VAL A 127 -27.63 41.35 12.03
N ARG A 128 -27.51 41.68 10.73
CA ARG A 128 -27.16 40.71 9.70
C ARG A 128 -25.76 40.14 9.90
N ALA A 129 -24.79 40.97 10.27
CA ALA A 129 -23.43 40.53 10.56
C ALA A 129 -23.39 39.61 11.80
N GLN A 130 -24.15 39.94 12.85
CA GLN A 130 -24.26 39.13 14.05
C GLN A 130 -24.88 37.74 13.76
N ASN A 131 -25.95 37.69 12.97
CA ASN A 131 -26.56 36.41 12.58
C ASN A 131 -25.58 35.54 11.78
N ARG A 132 -24.83 36.13 10.84
CA ARG A 132 -23.78 35.40 10.10
C ARG A 132 -22.67 34.90 11.04
N ALA A 133 -22.28 35.69 12.03
CA ALA A 133 -21.28 35.25 13.01
C ALA A 133 -21.76 34.03 13.79
N ILE A 134 -23.02 34.02 14.24
CA ILE A 134 -23.63 32.87 14.95
C ILE A 134 -23.67 31.62 14.05
N GLU A 135 -24.07 31.77 12.77
CA GLU A 135 -24.07 30.65 11.81
C GLU A 135 -22.66 30.07 11.60
N LEU A 136 -21.65 30.93 11.46
CA LEU A 136 -20.26 30.51 11.29
C LEU A 136 -19.69 29.83 12.55
N GLU A 137 -20.02 30.32 13.74
CA GLU A 137 -19.65 29.67 15.00
C GLU A 137 -20.28 28.28 15.12
N GLY A 138 -21.55 28.14 14.74
CA GLY A 138 -22.23 26.84 14.67
C GLY A 138 -21.55 25.86 13.72
N ALA A 139 -21.26 26.30 12.49
CA ALA A 139 -20.55 25.49 11.50
C ALA A 139 -19.14 25.10 11.97
N LEU A 140 -18.42 26.00 12.63
CA LEU A 140 -17.09 25.72 13.19
C LEU A 140 -17.15 24.69 14.32
N ALA A 141 -18.15 24.77 15.20
CA ALA A 141 -18.36 23.79 16.26
C ALA A 141 -18.70 22.40 15.68
N GLU A 142 -19.56 22.33 14.67
CA GLU A 142 -19.91 21.08 14.00
C GLU A 142 -18.69 20.46 13.30
N GLU A 143 -17.90 21.27 12.59
CA GLU A 143 -16.71 20.79 11.88
C GLU A 143 -15.62 20.32 12.86
N LYS A 144 -15.48 21.00 14.00
CA LYS A 144 -14.59 20.56 15.08
C LYS A 144 -15.04 19.20 15.67
N ALA A 145 -16.34 19.00 15.85
CA ALA A 145 -16.88 17.73 16.34
C ALA A 145 -16.64 16.59 15.32
N LYS A 146 -16.87 16.85 14.03
CA LYS A 146 -16.55 15.91 12.94
C LYS A 146 -15.06 15.58 12.89
N GLY A 147 -14.19 16.59 13.00
CA GLY A 147 -12.74 16.42 13.03
C GLY A 147 -12.27 15.53 14.19
N LYS A 148 -12.86 15.71 15.39
CA LYS A 148 -12.56 14.86 16.55
C LYS A 148 -12.97 13.41 16.30
N LYS A 149 -14.18 13.19 15.76
CA LYS A 149 -14.66 11.84 15.44
C LYS A 149 -13.78 11.15 14.40
N LEU A 150 -13.37 11.87 13.34
CA LEU A 150 -12.45 11.35 12.34
C LEU A 150 -11.08 10.99 12.92
N ALA A 151 -10.56 11.79 13.86
CA ALA A 151 -9.30 11.50 14.54
C ALA A 151 -9.38 10.23 15.42
N GLU A 152 -10.50 10.04 16.13
CA GLU A 152 -10.75 8.83 16.91
C GLU A 152 -10.86 7.58 16.02
N ASP A 153 -11.61 7.68 14.91
CA ASP A 153 -11.73 6.60 13.92
C ASP A 153 -10.38 6.26 13.27
N ALA A 154 -9.57 7.27 12.95
CA ALA A 154 -8.22 7.07 12.40
C ALA A 154 -7.32 6.32 13.39
N ASN A 155 -7.37 6.67 14.68
CA ASN A 155 -6.62 5.98 15.72
C ASN A 155 -7.08 4.52 15.89
N ALA A 156 -8.40 4.28 15.90
CA ALA A 156 -8.95 2.92 15.96
C ALA A 156 -8.48 2.07 14.77
N ARG A 157 -8.52 2.61 13.55
CA ARG A 157 -8.01 1.94 12.34
C ARG A 157 -6.51 1.68 12.40
N SER A 158 -5.71 2.63 12.87
CA SER A 158 -4.26 2.46 13.03
C SER A 158 -3.93 1.29 13.96
N LYS A 159 -4.66 1.13 15.07
CA LYS A 159 -4.50 -0.03 15.97
C LYS A 159 -4.84 -1.35 15.30
N VAL A 160 -5.86 -1.39 14.45
CA VAL A 160 -6.22 -2.59 13.68
C VAL A 160 -5.14 -2.91 12.66
N ILE A 161 -4.61 -1.91 11.95
CA ILE A 161 -3.52 -2.07 10.99
C ILE A 161 -2.29 -2.67 11.68
N ALA A 162 -1.86 -2.14 12.82
CA ALA A 162 -0.72 -2.68 13.56
C ALA A 162 -0.91 -4.15 13.98
N LYS A 163 -2.12 -4.54 14.39
CA LYS A 163 -2.44 -5.95 14.70
C LYS A 163 -2.39 -6.84 13.45
N LEU A 164 -2.87 -6.35 12.32
CA LEU A 164 -2.84 -7.09 11.06
C LEU A 164 -1.41 -7.27 10.54
N GLU A 165 -0.57 -6.23 10.62
CA GLU A 165 0.84 -6.29 10.26
C GLU A 165 1.61 -7.32 11.10
N ALA A 166 1.34 -7.37 12.41
CA ALA A 166 1.92 -8.38 13.29
C ALA A 166 1.50 -9.81 12.89
N ARG A 167 0.21 -10.02 12.58
CA ARG A 167 -0.31 -11.33 12.15
C ARG A 167 0.24 -11.76 10.78
N ILE A 168 0.42 -10.83 9.84
CA ILE A 168 1.05 -11.11 8.55
C ILE A 168 2.49 -11.56 8.77
N SER A 169 3.25 -10.85 9.60
CA SER A 169 4.64 -11.20 9.91
C SER A 169 4.76 -12.59 10.58
N GLU A 170 3.82 -12.96 11.45
CA GLU A 170 3.76 -14.29 12.07
C GLU A 170 3.43 -15.38 11.05
N LEU A 171 2.49 -15.10 10.14
CA LEU A 171 2.10 -16.04 9.09
C LEU A 171 3.24 -16.28 8.10
N GLU A 172 3.96 -15.25 7.68
CA GLU A 172 5.13 -15.38 6.80
C GLU A 172 6.23 -16.23 7.43
N LYS A 173 6.49 -16.04 8.73
CA LYS A 173 7.43 -16.88 9.49
C LYS A 173 6.98 -18.34 9.53
N SER A 174 5.72 -18.60 9.90
CA SER A 174 5.20 -19.98 9.98
C SER A 174 5.15 -20.66 8.61
N GLN A 175 4.86 -19.93 7.54
CA GLN A 175 4.92 -20.42 6.16
C GLN A 175 6.34 -20.81 5.78
N SER A 176 7.33 -19.94 5.99
CA SER A 176 8.74 -20.23 5.65
C SER A 176 9.27 -21.46 6.40
N LEU A 177 8.88 -21.61 7.67
CA LEU A 177 9.26 -22.75 8.51
C LEU A 177 8.58 -24.04 8.03
N THR A 178 7.30 -23.97 7.67
CA THR A 178 6.57 -25.13 7.12
C THR A 178 7.14 -25.56 5.76
N GLN A 179 7.46 -24.60 4.89
CA GLN A 179 8.12 -24.87 3.61
C GLN A 179 9.48 -25.53 3.82
N GLY A 180 10.28 -25.04 4.77
CA GLY A 180 11.55 -25.66 5.15
C GLY A 180 11.39 -27.11 5.61
N ARG A 181 10.39 -27.39 6.45
CA ARG A 181 10.06 -28.75 6.91
C ARG A 181 9.65 -29.68 5.77
N ILE A 182 8.82 -29.21 4.85
CA ILE A 182 8.39 -30.00 3.69
C ILE A 182 9.59 -30.34 2.80
N ILE A 183 10.48 -29.38 2.55
CA ILE A 183 11.69 -29.62 1.75
C ILE A 183 12.62 -30.62 2.44
N ALA A 184 12.82 -30.49 3.76
CA ALA A 184 13.62 -31.45 4.53
C ALA A 184 13.03 -32.86 4.45
N ALA A 185 11.74 -33.01 4.74
CA ALA A 185 11.04 -34.30 4.66
C ALA A 185 11.07 -34.89 3.24
N PHE A 186 10.97 -34.06 2.20
CA PHE A 186 11.10 -34.53 0.82
C PHE A 186 12.51 -35.03 0.49
N LYS A 187 13.56 -34.34 0.95
CA LYS A 187 14.96 -34.78 0.77
C LYS A 187 15.27 -36.08 1.51
N GLU A 188 14.62 -36.30 2.64
CA GLU A 188 14.73 -37.53 3.43
C GLU A 188 13.84 -38.67 2.90
N SER A 189 12.99 -38.41 1.90
CA SER A 189 12.11 -39.44 1.34
C SER A 189 12.86 -40.47 0.49
N ASP A 190 12.45 -41.73 0.60
CA ASP A 190 13.01 -42.84 -0.19
C ASP A 190 12.92 -42.58 -1.69
N ASP A 191 11.82 -41.99 -2.16
CA ASP A 191 11.64 -41.63 -3.58
C ASP A 191 12.72 -40.66 -4.07
N PHE A 192 13.07 -39.67 -3.25
CA PHE A 192 14.14 -38.73 -3.58
C PHE A 192 15.51 -39.42 -3.58
N LEU A 193 15.80 -40.21 -2.55
CA LEU A 193 17.07 -40.95 -2.44
C LEU A 193 17.26 -41.94 -3.58
N GLU A 194 16.21 -42.67 -3.96
CA GLU A 194 16.23 -43.62 -5.08
C GLU A 194 16.41 -42.89 -6.42
N ALA A 195 15.74 -41.75 -6.61
CA ALA A 195 15.94 -40.93 -7.81
C ALA A 195 17.38 -40.39 -7.90
N VAL A 196 17.96 -39.95 -6.78
CA VAL A 196 19.36 -39.50 -6.70
C VAL A 196 20.31 -40.68 -6.99
N ARG A 197 20.10 -41.84 -6.36
CA ARG A 197 20.92 -43.04 -6.56
C ARG A 197 20.85 -43.54 -8.00
N GLY A 198 19.66 -43.61 -8.59
CA GLY A 198 19.45 -44.00 -9.98
C GLY A 198 20.13 -43.03 -10.95
N SER A 199 20.05 -41.72 -10.68
CA SER A 199 20.71 -40.70 -11.48
C SER A 199 22.24 -40.78 -11.38
N ALA A 200 22.77 -40.97 -10.16
CA ALA A 200 24.20 -41.15 -9.94
C ALA A 200 24.71 -42.44 -10.61
N SER A 201 23.99 -43.55 -10.48
CA SER A 201 24.33 -44.83 -11.12
C SER A 201 24.38 -44.71 -12.64
N SER A 202 23.40 -44.06 -13.28
CA SER A 202 23.44 -43.83 -14.73
C SER A 202 24.59 -42.89 -15.12
N TYR A 203 24.85 -41.83 -14.35
CA TYR A 203 25.93 -40.91 -14.65
C TYR A 203 27.31 -41.58 -14.55
N PHE A 204 27.58 -42.31 -13.47
CA PHE A 204 28.87 -42.97 -13.26
C PHE A 204 29.02 -44.27 -14.03
N GLY A 205 27.95 -45.02 -14.31
CA GLY A 205 28.01 -46.22 -15.15
C GLY A 205 28.12 -45.85 -16.63
N ASP A 206 27.02 -45.36 -17.21
CA ASP A 206 26.94 -45.07 -18.64
C ASP A 206 27.97 -44.01 -19.08
N GLY A 207 28.23 -43.02 -18.21
CA GLY A 207 29.22 -41.98 -18.45
C GLY A 207 30.66 -42.50 -18.43
N PHE A 208 30.99 -43.43 -17.52
CA PHE A 208 32.30 -44.06 -17.50
C PHE A 208 32.50 -44.97 -18.73
N ASP A 209 31.48 -45.74 -19.11
CA ASP A 209 31.51 -46.54 -20.34
C ASP A 209 31.62 -45.68 -21.60
N PHE A 210 31.03 -44.49 -21.59
CA PHE A 210 31.23 -43.51 -22.66
C PHE A 210 32.69 -43.05 -22.71
N CYS A 211 33.32 -42.72 -21.58
CA CYS A 211 34.73 -42.35 -21.51
C CYS A 211 35.65 -43.49 -21.98
N LYS A 212 35.39 -44.73 -21.56
CA LYS A 212 36.11 -45.92 -22.04
C LYS A 212 36.04 -46.04 -23.57
N ARG A 213 34.85 -45.88 -24.15
CA ARG A 213 34.67 -45.91 -25.61
C ARG A 213 35.41 -44.78 -26.33
N GLN A 214 35.45 -43.58 -25.74
CA GLN A 214 36.22 -42.46 -26.31
C GLN A 214 37.73 -42.73 -26.28
N LEU A 215 38.24 -43.29 -25.18
CA LEU A 215 39.65 -43.69 -25.05
C LEU A 215 40.02 -44.78 -26.05
N ALA A 216 39.21 -45.84 -26.15
CA ALA A 216 39.42 -46.93 -27.11
C ALA A 216 39.47 -46.42 -28.57
N HIS A 217 38.60 -45.47 -28.90
CA HIS A 217 38.55 -44.88 -30.24
C HIS A 217 39.75 -43.96 -30.54
N GLN A 218 40.24 -43.21 -29.54
CA GLN A 218 41.37 -42.30 -29.75
C GLN A 218 42.73 -43.01 -29.72
N TYR A 219 42.85 -44.11 -28.96
CA TYR A 219 44.09 -44.84 -28.75
C TYR A 219 43.86 -46.35 -28.89
N PRO A 220 43.73 -46.87 -30.13
CA PRO A 220 43.45 -48.29 -30.35
C PRO A 220 44.58 -49.22 -29.91
N ASP A 221 45.83 -48.74 -29.89
CA ASP A 221 47.03 -49.54 -29.57
C ASP A 221 47.48 -49.39 -28.11
N LEU A 222 46.58 -48.99 -27.20
CA LEU A 222 46.95 -48.76 -25.80
C LEU A 222 47.45 -50.03 -25.09
N GLY A 223 47.17 -51.21 -25.64
CA GLY A 223 47.59 -52.51 -25.10
C GLY A 223 46.94 -52.87 -23.76
N VAL A 224 45.98 -52.06 -23.31
CA VAL A 224 45.17 -52.28 -22.11
C VAL A 224 43.76 -52.63 -22.56
N ASP A 225 43.22 -53.72 -22.04
CA ASP A 225 41.82 -54.04 -22.23
C ASP A 225 40.97 -53.08 -21.39
N LEU A 226 40.30 -52.15 -22.06
CA LEU A 226 39.44 -51.17 -21.40
C LEU A 226 38.13 -51.80 -20.91
N GLU A 227 37.74 -53.00 -21.39
CA GLU A 227 36.57 -53.71 -20.85
C GLU A 227 36.82 -54.23 -19.43
N ASP A 228 38.06 -54.63 -19.13
CA ASP A 228 38.50 -55.08 -17.80
C ASP A 228 38.79 -53.92 -16.83
N VAL A 229 38.74 -52.67 -17.30
CA VAL A 229 38.88 -51.50 -16.42
C VAL A 229 37.55 -51.27 -15.70
N GLU A 230 37.47 -51.83 -14.50
CA GLU A 230 36.41 -51.58 -13.52
C GLU A 230 36.80 -50.48 -12.54
N MET A 231 35.81 -49.84 -11.90
CA MET A 231 36.09 -48.98 -10.77
C MET A 231 36.57 -49.82 -9.60
N ASP A 232 37.65 -49.40 -8.94
CA ASP A 232 38.20 -50.08 -7.78
C ASP A 232 37.18 -50.09 -6.64
N HIS A 233 36.63 -51.27 -6.37
CA HIS A 233 35.66 -51.47 -5.30
C HIS A 233 36.26 -51.24 -3.90
N GLU A 234 37.56 -51.43 -3.72
CA GLU A 234 38.23 -51.13 -2.45
C GLU A 234 38.30 -49.61 -2.24
N PHE A 235 38.54 -48.84 -3.30
CA PHE A 235 38.51 -47.38 -3.24
C PHE A 235 37.11 -46.86 -2.88
N LEU A 236 36.07 -47.39 -3.53
CA LEU A 236 34.68 -47.04 -3.23
C LEU A 236 34.29 -47.36 -1.79
N ALA A 237 34.61 -48.58 -1.31
CA ALA A 237 34.31 -48.99 0.05
C ALA A 237 35.05 -48.12 1.08
N LYS A 238 36.28 -47.72 0.78
CA LYS A 238 37.05 -46.81 1.63
C LYS A 238 36.44 -45.40 1.66
N GLU A 239 36.01 -44.88 0.51
CA GLU A 239 35.36 -43.56 0.42
C GLU A 239 34.04 -43.56 1.19
N GLU A 240 33.24 -44.63 1.07
CA GLU A 240 31.99 -44.81 1.82
C GLU A 240 32.24 -44.84 3.34
N ALA A 241 33.24 -45.61 3.78
CA ALA A 241 33.62 -45.67 5.20
C ALA A 241 34.12 -44.31 5.72
N GLU A 242 34.94 -43.58 4.94
CA GLU A 242 35.39 -42.23 5.31
C GLU A 242 34.22 -41.23 5.36
N ALA A 243 33.25 -41.34 4.45
CA ALA A 243 32.06 -40.49 4.46
C ALA A 243 31.18 -40.75 5.69
N GLU A 244 31.01 -42.02 6.08
CA GLU A 244 30.28 -42.41 7.27
C GLU A 244 30.97 -41.91 8.55
N GLN A 245 32.30 -41.96 8.59
CA GLN A 245 33.11 -41.44 9.69
C GLN A 245 32.98 -39.92 9.83
N ARG A 246 33.00 -39.18 8.71
CA ARG A 246 32.77 -37.72 8.71
C ARG A 246 31.36 -37.37 9.18
N ALA A 247 30.34 -38.12 8.76
CA ALA A 247 28.97 -37.91 9.20
C ALA A 247 28.81 -38.14 10.72
N ALA A 248 29.51 -39.13 11.28
CA ALA A 248 29.52 -39.39 12.72
C ALA A 248 30.20 -38.26 13.51
N GLU A 249 31.31 -37.72 13.02
CA GLU A 249 32.02 -36.60 13.66
C GLU A 249 31.24 -35.29 13.63
N GLU A 250 30.56 -34.99 12.50
CA GLU A 250 29.70 -33.80 12.37
C GLU A 250 28.47 -33.87 13.30
N GLY A 251 27.90 -35.07 13.49
CA GLY A 251 26.81 -35.31 14.43
C GLY A 251 27.21 -35.12 15.89
N ALA A 252 28.46 -35.38 16.25
CA ALA A 252 28.97 -35.21 17.62
C ALA A 252 29.26 -33.74 17.97
N ALA A 253 29.78 -32.95 17.02
CA ALA A 253 30.13 -31.54 17.25
C ALA A 253 28.89 -30.63 17.43
N GLY A 254 27.72 -31.02 16.91
CA GLY A 254 26.48 -30.24 17.03
C GLY A 254 25.82 -30.29 18.43
N ALA A 255 26.21 -31.24 19.30
CA ALA A 255 25.55 -31.46 20.58
C ALA A 255 26.13 -30.64 21.76
N GLU A 256 27.37 -30.15 21.66
CA GLU A 256 28.04 -29.43 22.77
C GLU A 256 27.80 -27.90 22.79
N GLY A 257 27.16 -27.33 21.76
CA GLY A 257 27.06 -25.87 21.60
C GLY A 257 25.84 -25.15 22.22
N VAL A 258 24.88 -25.86 22.82
CA VAL A 258 23.61 -25.24 23.31
C VAL A 258 23.63 -24.93 24.82
N GLY A 259 24.79 -25.09 25.47
CA GLY A 259 24.91 -25.09 26.93
C GLY A 259 25.53 -23.85 27.58
N GLU A 260 25.51 -22.64 27.03
CA GLU A 260 26.04 -21.48 27.78
C GLU A 260 25.46 -20.12 27.36
N ALA A 261 24.23 -19.81 27.79
CA ALA A 261 23.74 -18.44 27.96
C ALA A 261 22.49 -18.44 28.85
N VAL A 262 22.72 -18.39 30.16
CA VAL A 262 21.75 -17.97 31.19
C VAL A 262 22.20 -16.63 31.73
#